data_AF-A0A101FR58-F1
#
_entry.id   AF-A0A101FR58-F1
#
_cell.length_a   1.000
_cell.length_b   1.000
_cell.length_c   1.000
_cell.angle_alpha   90.00
_cell.angle_beta   90.00
_cell.angle_gamma   90.00
#
_symmetry.space_group_name_H-M   'P 1'
#
loop_
_entity.id
_entity.type
_entity.pdbx_description
1 polymer ?
#
loop_
_entity_poly.entity_id
_entity_poly.type
_entity_poly.pdbx_seq_one_letter_code
_entity_poly.pdbx_strand_id
1 'polypeptide(L)'
;MSEQGKIDSKQAVMLMLSMVLPTAILTVPPVVVEFARQDAWLSIMVATVAGLLIARLVVSLSLRFPGRTLVEYAEEILGKVPGKIVGLLYIWMFFLYVGAGVVREFGVFMVTAVMPEFKFFF
;
A
#
# COMPACT_ATOMS: atom_id res chain seq x y z
N MET A 1 14.13 27.98 7.00
CA MET A 1 14.53 26.79 7.78
C MET A 1 13.28 25.94 7.95
N SER A 2 13.21 24.76 7.32
CA SER A 2 12.13 23.80 7.59
C SER A 2 12.28 23.33 9.04
N GLU A 3 11.18 23.32 9.81
CA GLU A 3 11.14 22.69 11.13
C GLU A 3 11.65 21.24 10.98
N GLN A 4 12.63 20.83 11.79
CA GLN A 4 13.61 19.74 11.55
C GLN A 4 13.07 18.30 11.36
N GLY A 5 11.80 18.10 11.04
CA GLY A 5 11.22 16.79 10.71
C GLY A 5 9.99 16.82 9.79
N LYS A 6 9.57 17.99 9.28
CA LYS A 6 8.46 18.08 8.32
C LYS A 6 8.97 17.91 6.88
N ILE A 7 8.42 16.91 6.20
CA ILE A 7 8.64 16.69 4.77
C ILE A 7 7.77 17.65 3.96
N ASP A 8 8.32 18.19 2.88
CA ASP A 8 7.54 18.97 1.91
C ASP A 8 6.52 18.06 1.18
N SER A 9 5.45 18.66 0.66
CA SER A 9 4.41 17.93 -0.07
C SER A 9 4.99 17.16 -1.26
N LYS A 10 5.96 17.74 -1.98
CA LYS A 10 6.63 17.04 -3.09
C LYS A 10 7.45 15.86 -2.61
N GLN A 11 8.15 16.01 -1.48
CA GLN A 11 8.92 14.91 -0.86
C GLN A 11 8.00 13.78 -0.41
N ALA A 12 6.84 14.11 0.20
CA ALA A 12 5.84 13.12 0.57
C ALA A 12 5.30 12.36 -0.65
N VAL A 13 4.98 13.05 -1.74
CA VAL A 13 4.54 12.42 -2.99
C VAL A 13 5.64 11.52 -3.57
N MET A 14 6.89 11.96 -3.59
CA MET A 14 8.02 11.14 -4.06
C MET A 14 8.20 9.87 -3.21
N LEU A 15 8.06 9.97 -1.88
CA LEU A 15 8.13 8.81 -0.98
C LEU A 15 6.97 7.84 -1.21
N MET A 16 5.75 8.35 -1.40
CA MET A 16 4.59 7.50 -1.71
C MET A 16 4.78 6.78 -3.05
N LEU A 17 5.25 7.50 -4.08
CA LEU A 17 5.52 6.90 -5.40
C LEU A 17 6.63 5.86 -5.34
N SER A 18 7.72 6.11 -4.62
CA SER A 18 8.82 5.14 -4.50
C SER A 18 8.40 3.86 -3.77
N MET A 19 7.45 3.95 -2.83
CA MET A 19 6.90 2.78 -2.14
C MET A 19 5.92 1.98 -3.01
N VAL A 20 5.11 2.64 -3.85
CA VAL A 20 4.02 1.97 -4.59
C VAL A 20 4.45 1.49 -5.98
N LEU A 21 5.32 2.23 -6.67
CA LEU A 21 5.71 1.93 -8.05
C LEU A 21 6.31 0.53 -8.26
N PRO A 22 7.22 0.02 -7.40
CA PRO A 22 7.81 -1.30 -7.61
C PRO A 22 6.76 -2.41 -7.69
N THR A 23 5.87 -2.50 -6.70
CA THR A 23 4.77 -3.47 -6.67
C THR A 23 3.78 -3.24 -7.82
N ALA A 24 3.47 -1.98 -8.15
CA ALA A 24 2.55 -1.66 -9.23
C ALA A 24 3.07 -2.10 -10.61
N ILE A 25 4.38 -2.07 -10.84
CA ILE A 25 4.98 -2.46 -12.12
C ILE A 25 5.26 -3.95 -12.18
N LEU A 26 5.73 -4.54 -11.07
CA LEU A 26 6.19 -5.93 -11.04
C LEU A 26 5.05 -6.93 -10.82
N THR A 27 4.06 -6.61 -10.00
CA THR A 27 3.06 -7.58 -9.52
C THR A 27 1.70 -7.38 -10.17
N VAL A 28 1.26 -6.12 -10.37
CA VAL A 28 -0.11 -5.86 -10.84
C VAL A 28 -0.37 -6.39 -12.26
N PRO A 29 0.47 -6.14 -13.28
CA PRO A 29 0.22 -6.64 -14.62
C PRO A 29 0.09 -8.17 -14.73
N PRO A 30 1.02 -8.99 -14.20
CA PRO A 30 0.90 -10.44 -14.34
C PRO A 30 -0.35 -10.98 -13.63
N VAL A 31 -0.67 -10.47 -12.45
CA VAL A 31 -1.87 -10.89 -11.70
C VAL A 31 -3.15 -10.53 -12.47
N VAL A 32 -3.29 -9.28 -12.93
CA VAL A 32 -4.54 -8.85 -13.58
C VAL A 32 -4.71 -9.51 -14.94
N VAL A 33 -3.64 -9.72 -15.70
CA VAL A 33 -3.69 -10.43 -17.00
C VAL A 33 -4.04 -11.91 -16.83
N GLU A 34 -3.61 -12.55 -15.74
CA GLU A 34 -3.97 -13.94 -15.43
C GLU A 34 -5.50 -14.11 -15.30
N PHE A 35 -6.17 -13.20 -14.61
CA PHE A 35 -7.62 -13.26 -14.37
C PHE A 35 -8.46 -12.66 -15.50
N ALA A 36 -8.12 -11.46 -15.97
CA ALA A 36 -8.95 -10.67 -16.90
C ALA A 36 -8.45 -10.72 -18.36
N ARG A 37 -7.25 -11.24 -18.61
CA ARG A 37 -6.65 -11.39 -19.95
C ARG A 37 -6.72 -10.09 -20.76
N GLN A 38 -7.58 -10.05 -21.79
CA GLN A 38 -7.76 -8.89 -22.69
C GLN A 38 -8.47 -7.73 -22.01
N ASP A 39 -9.26 -7.99 -20.96
CA ASP A 39 -10.02 -6.97 -20.21
C ASP A 39 -9.25 -6.43 -19.00
N ALA A 40 -7.96 -6.78 -18.87
CA ALA A 40 -7.11 -6.35 -17.76
C ALA A 40 -7.04 -4.83 -17.59
N TRP A 41 -6.99 -4.08 -18.69
CA TRP A 41 -6.96 -2.62 -18.67
C TRP A 41 -8.24 -2.01 -18.07
N LEU A 42 -9.40 -2.63 -18.34
CA LEU A 42 -10.68 -2.19 -17.77
C LEU A 42 -10.70 -2.45 -16.26
N SER A 43 -10.21 -3.61 -15.81
CA SER A 43 -10.08 -3.92 -14.39
C SER A 43 -9.19 -2.92 -13.65
N ILE A 44 -8.09 -2.47 -14.26
CA ILE A 44 -7.20 -1.44 -13.68
C ILE A 44 -7.93 -0.09 -13.57
N MET A 45 -8.74 0.29 -14.56
CA MET A 45 -9.52 1.53 -14.49
C MET A 45 -10.56 1.50 -13.37
N VAL A 46 -11.30 0.39 -13.23
CA VAL A 46 -12.27 0.21 -12.15
C VAL A 46 -11.59 0.24 -10.78
N ALA A 47 -10.46 -0.47 -10.62
CA ALA A 47 -9.67 -0.45 -9.39
C ALA A 47 -9.17 0.96 -9.07
N THR A 48 -8.77 1.74 -10.07
CA THR A 48 -8.32 3.13 -9.91
C THR A 48 -9.45 4.01 -9.38
N VAL A 49 -10.65 3.91 -9.95
CA VAL A 49 -11.83 4.68 -9.50
C VAL A 49 -12.18 4.32 -8.05
N ALA A 50 -12.22 3.03 -7.72
CA ALA A 50 -12.45 2.57 -6.36
C ALA A 50 -11.36 3.08 -5.39
N GLY A 51 -10.09 3.03 -5.80
CA GLY A 51 -8.96 3.56 -5.05
C GLY A 51 -9.07 5.05 -4.75
N LEU A 52 -9.50 5.86 -5.74
CA LEU A 52 -9.72 7.30 -5.54
C LEU A 52 -10.85 7.59 -4.56
N LEU A 53 -11.93 6.80 -4.56
CA LEU A 53 -13.01 6.95 -3.59
C LEU A 53 -12.52 6.65 -2.16
N ILE A 54 -11.75 5.58 -2.00
CA ILE A 54 -11.13 5.23 -0.71
C ILE A 54 -10.13 6.32 -0.27
N ALA A 55 -9.27 6.79 -1.17
CA ALA A 55 -8.32 7.86 -0.88
C ALA A 55 -9.03 9.14 -0.41
N ARG A 56 -10.14 9.51 -1.07
CA ARG A 56 -10.97 10.65 -0.66
C ARG A 56 -11.53 10.46 0.75
N LEU A 57 -12.02 9.26 1.08
CA LEU A 57 -12.51 8.95 2.42
C LEU A 57 -11.39 9.09 3.48
N VAL A 58 -10.23 8.48 3.22
CA VAL A 58 -9.08 8.51 4.14
C VAL A 58 -8.59 9.94 4.34
N VAL A 59 -8.43 10.73 3.27
CA VAL A 59 -8.02 12.13 3.36
C VAL A 59 -9.04 12.95 4.16
N SER A 60 -10.34 12.74 3.92
CA SER A 60 -11.39 13.45 4.66
C SER A 60 -11.37 13.14 6.15
N LEU A 61 -11.12 11.89 6.53
CA LEU A 61 -10.97 11.46 7.92
C LEU A 61 -9.71 12.07 8.56
N SER A 62 -8.57 12.01 7.86
CA SER A 62 -7.30 12.57 8.36
C SER A 62 -7.36 14.08 8.58
N LEU A 63 -8.12 14.82 7.75
CA LEU A 63 -8.36 16.25 7.95
C LEU A 63 -9.31 16.54 9.12
N ARG A 64 -10.24 15.63 9.43
CA ARG A 64 -11.19 15.76 10.54
C ARG A 64 -10.57 15.46 11.89
N PHE A 65 -9.58 14.57 11.94
CA PHE A 65 -8.85 14.17 13.15
C PHE A 65 -7.36 14.53 13.04
N PRO A 66 -7.01 15.84 12.99
CA PRO A 66 -5.64 16.26 12.79
C PRO A 66 -4.74 15.80 13.94
N GLY A 67 -3.58 15.25 13.60
CA GLY A 67 -2.57 14.79 14.56
C GLY A 67 -2.87 13.44 15.22
N ARG A 68 -3.96 12.76 14.82
CA ARG A 68 -4.28 11.40 15.28
C ARG A 68 -3.94 10.36 14.21
N THR A 69 -3.47 9.20 14.63
CA THR A 69 -3.23 8.07 13.74
C THR A 69 -4.52 7.35 13.37
N LEU A 70 -4.46 6.54 12.32
CA LEU A 70 -5.60 5.74 11.83
C LEU A 70 -6.18 4.81 12.91
N VAL A 71 -5.32 4.30 13.80
CA VAL A 71 -5.71 3.47 14.94
C VAL A 71 -6.42 4.30 16.01
N GLU A 72 -5.92 5.50 16.30
CA GLU A 72 -6.45 6.37 17.35
C GLU A 72 -7.84 6.92 17.00
N TYR A 73 -8.03 7.44 15.78
CA TYR A 73 -9.36 7.92 15.39
C TYR A 73 -10.33 6.76 15.12
N ALA A 74 -9.84 5.55 14.82
CA ALA A 74 -10.71 4.37 14.76
C ALA A 74 -11.29 4.01 16.15
N GLU A 75 -10.50 4.15 17.22
CA GLU A 75 -10.98 3.98 18.60
C GLU A 75 -12.05 5.02 18.97
N GLU A 76 -11.89 6.26 18.52
CA GLU A 76 -12.86 7.33 18.77
C GLU A 76 -14.17 7.17 17.99
N ILE A 77 -14.09 6.74 16.72
CA ILE A 77 -15.27 6.59 15.86
C ILE A 77 -16.09 5.36 16.23
N LEU A 78 -15.43 4.23 16.49
CA LEU A 78 -16.10 2.94 16.71
C LEU A 78 -16.29 2.61 18.20
N GLY A 79 -15.53 3.25 19.10
CA GLY A 79 -15.47 2.95 20.52
C GLY A 79 -14.31 2.01 20.88
N LYS A 80 -14.03 1.88 22.18
CA LYS A 80 -12.82 1.24 22.74
C LYS A 80 -12.56 -0.19 22.24
N VAL A 81 -13.58 -1.04 22.24
CA VAL A 81 -13.43 -2.46 21.88
C VAL A 81 -13.36 -2.66 20.35
N PRO A 82 -14.36 -2.25 19.55
CA PRO A 82 -14.31 -2.45 18.11
C PRO A 82 -13.19 -1.65 17.44
N GLY A 83 -12.87 -0.44 17.91
CA GLY A 83 -11.77 0.35 17.36
C GLY A 83 -10.40 -0.27 17.61
N LYS A 84 -10.18 -0.90 18.78
CA LYS A 84 -8.95 -1.67 19.02
C LYS A 84 -8.83 -2.90 18.12
N ILE A 85 -9.94 -3.59 17.84
CA ILE A 85 -9.95 -4.72 16.91
C ILE A 85 -9.57 -4.23 15.50
N VAL A 86 -10.18 -3.15 15.03
CA VAL A 86 -9.84 -2.55 13.72
C VAL A 86 -8.38 -2.09 13.68
N GLY A 87 -7.89 -1.46 14.74
CA GLY A 87 -6.49 -1.06 14.85
C GLY A 87 -5.52 -2.25 14.81
N LEU A 88 -5.84 -3.33 15.52
CA LEU A 88 -5.05 -4.56 15.51
C LEU A 88 -5.06 -5.23 14.13
N LEU A 89 -6.22 -5.31 13.48
CA LEU A 89 -6.35 -5.83 12.12
C LEU A 89 -5.56 -4.99 11.12
N TYR A 90 -5.59 -3.66 11.25
CA TYR A 90 -4.82 -2.75 10.41
C TYR A 90 -3.32 -3.00 10.56
N ILE A 91 -2.82 -3.09 11.80
CA ILE A 91 -1.41 -3.39 12.08
C ILE A 91 -1.03 -4.77 11.52
N TRP A 92 -1.83 -5.80 11.80
CA TRP A 92 -1.59 -7.16 11.34
C TRP A 92 -1.54 -7.24 9.81
N MET A 93 -2.52 -6.67 9.13
CA MET A 93 -2.59 -6.67 7.67
C MET A 93 -1.44 -5.87 7.05
N PHE A 94 -1.15 -4.66 7.56
CA PHE A 94 -0.15 -3.80 6.94
C PHE A 94 1.28 -4.28 7.21
N PHE A 95 1.62 -4.63 8.45
CA PHE A 95 2.98 -5.01 8.80
C PHE A 95 3.30 -6.46 8.42
N LEU A 96 2.40 -7.41 8.68
CA LEU A 96 2.70 -8.81 8.42
C LEU A 96 2.37 -9.20 6.99
N TYR A 97 1.17 -8.90 6.51
CA TYR A 97 0.76 -9.35 5.17
C TYR A 97 1.41 -8.51 4.07
N VAL A 98 1.22 -7.19 4.09
CA VAL A 98 1.81 -6.31 3.06
C VAL A 98 3.33 -6.28 3.19
N GLY A 99 3.87 -6.15 4.40
CA GLY A 99 5.32 -6.19 4.63
C GLY A 99 5.99 -7.47 4.14
N ALA A 100 5.46 -8.65 4.48
CA ALA A 100 6.00 -9.91 3.97
C ALA A 100 5.82 -10.03 2.44
N GLY A 101 4.71 -9.52 1.90
CA GLY A 101 4.47 -9.43 0.46
C GLY A 101 5.58 -8.65 -0.25
N VAL A 102 5.91 -7.45 0.22
CA VAL A 102 6.98 -6.61 -0.36
C VAL A 102 8.35 -7.30 -0.30
N VAL A 103 8.67 -7.95 0.83
CA VAL A 103 9.93 -8.70 0.96
C VAL A 103 9.99 -9.86 -0.03
N ARG A 104 8.88 -10.58 -0.22
CA ARG A 104 8.78 -11.65 -1.21
C ARG A 104 8.94 -11.13 -2.63
N GLU A 105 8.24 -10.05 -2.98
CA GLU A 105 8.34 -9.41 -4.30
C GLU A 105 9.77 -8.99 -4.61
N PHE A 106 10.45 -8.37 -3.64
CA PHE A 106 11.85 -8.02 -3.75
C PHE A 106 12.76 -9.25 -3.96
N GLY A 107 12.53 -10.32 -3.20
CA GLY A 107 13.27 -11.57 -3.35
C GLY A 107 13.10 -12.21 -4.74
N VAL A 108 11.86 -12.24 -5.25
CA VAL A 108 11.57 -12.71 -6.61
C VAL A 108 12.30 -11.83 -7.63
N PHE A 109 12.19 -10.51 -7.53
CA PHE A 109 12.85 -9.58 -8.43
C PHE A 109 14.37 -9.79 -8.48
N MET A 110 15.02 -9.99 -7.33
CA MET A 110 16.47 -10.24 -7.25
C MET A 110 16.88 -11.49 -8.04
N VAL A 111 16.14 -12.59 -7.91
CA VAL A 111 16.47 -13.84 -8.60
C VAL A 111 16.10 -13.78 -10.08
N THR A 112 15.00 -13.13 -10.45
CA THR A 112 14.53 -13.11 -11.84
C THR A 112 15.23 -12.07 -12.70
N ALA A 113 15.57 -10.90 -12.15
CA ALA A 113 16.06 -9.76 -12.91
C ALA A 113 17.54 -9.46 -12.68
N VAL A 114 18.05 -9.68 -11.45
CA VAL A 114 19.43 -9.29 -11.09
C VAL A 114 20.40 -10.46 -11.21
N MET A 115 20.01 -11.66 -10.75
CA MET A 115 20.86 -12.86 -10.78
C MET A 115 20.17 -14.06 -11.45
N PRO A 116 19.79 -13.95 -12.74
CA PRO A 116 19.03 -14.99 -13.44
C PRO A 116 19.82 -16.30 -13.64
N GLU A 117 21.15 -16.25 -13.66
CA GLU A 117 22.01 -17.44 -13.73
C GLU A 117 22.15 -18.19 -12.40
N PHE A 118 21.82 -17.57 -11.27
CA PHE A 118 21.88 -18.21 -9.97
C PHE A 118 20.64 -19.11 -9.79
N LYS A 119 20.69 -20.30 -10.40
CA LYS A 119 19.64 -21.32 -10.28
C LYS A 119 19.54 -21.80 -8.82
N PHE A 120 18.51 -21.36 -8.10
CA PHE A 120 18.08 -22.03 -6.88
C PHE A 120 17.60 -23.44 -7.26
N PHE A 121 18.44 -24.45 -6.98
CA PHE A 121 18.09 -25.86 -7.06
C PHE A 121 17.14 -26.21 -5.91
N PHE A 122 15.83 -26.15 -6.13
CA PHE A 122 14.81 -26.95 -5.43
C PHE A 122 13.65 -27.19 -6.38
#